data_AF-A0A957QZQ4-F1
#
_entry.id   AF-A0A957QZQ4-F1
#
_cell.length_a   1.000
_cell.length_b   1.000
_cell.length_c   1.000
_cell.angle_alpha   90.00
_cell.angle_beta   90.00
_cell.angle_gamma   90.00
#
_symmetry.space_group_name_H-M   'P 1'
#
loop_
_entity.id
_entity.type
_entity.pdbx_description
1 polymer ?
#
loop_
_entity_poly.entity_id
_entity_poly.type
_entity_poly.pdbx_seq_one_letter_code
_entity_poly.pdbx_strand_id
1 'polypeptide(L)'
;MTSAREIEFYEEKGYLVVRQLFSPAEIVFFKDHYEAIRRREVAQPHPDLNDASFATADPLLTYPRIMQPHRRDEASLQWLIDARLNEVMSILLGREPYAVQTMFYFKPPGARGQALHQDQYYLRVQPGTCMAAWLAVDDCDADNGCLRVVPGSHDWPLLCLVDADTSQSFTDVTVDLPEETEIVDVV
;
A
#
# COMPACT_ATOMS: atom_id res chain seq x y z
N MET A 1 1.46 14.07 17.84
CA MET A 1 0.59 15.17 17.40
C MET A 1 1.05 15.75 16.08
N THR A 2 0.25 15.54 15.04
CA THR A 2 0.37 16.14 13.71
C THR A 2 0.24 17.66 13.82
N SER A 3 1.16 18.39 13.20
CA SER A 3 1.20 19.85 13.21
C SER A 3 0.19 20.47 12.22
N ALA A 4 -0.17 21.73 12.44
CA ALA A 4 -1.05 22.47 11.52
C ALA A 4 -0.52 22.48 10.07
N ARG A 5 0.80 22.59 9.90
CA ARG A 5 1.44 22.55 8.57
C ARG A 5 1.30 21.19 7.90
N GLU A 6 1.37 20.10 8.65
CA GLU A 6 1.18 18.75 8.12
C GLU A 6 -0.29 18.50 7.74
N ILE A 7 -1.23 19.07 8.50
CA ILE A 7 -2.66 19.03 8.16
C ILE A 7 -2.92 19.81 6.87
N GLU A 8 -2.44 21.06 6.76
CA GLU A 8 -2.57 21.88 5.54
C GLU A 8 -1.95 21.18 4.33
N PHE A 9 -0.78 20.55 4.50
CA PHE A 9 -0.15 19.77 3.43
C PHE A 9 -1.01 18.59 3.00
N TYR A 10 -1.58 17.83 3.94
CA TYR A 10 -2.46 16.71 3.62
C TYR A 10 -3.74 17.18 2.92
N GLU A 11 -4.34 18.27 3.36
CA GLU A 11 -5.53 18.86 2.72
C GLU A 11 -5.25 19.30 1.28
N GLU A 12 -4.08 19.89 1.01
CA GLU A 12 -3.70 20.34 -0.33
C GLU A 12 -3.26 19.17 -1.23
N LYS A 13 -2.48 18.21 -0.70
CA LYS A 13 -1.77 17.21 -1.49
C LYS A 13 -2.41 15.83 -1.48
N GLY A 14 -3.28 15.52 -0.50
CA GLY A 14 -3.95 14.23 -0.38
C GLY A 14 -3.09 13.11 0.20
N TYR A 15 -1.87 13.42 0.67
CA TYR A 15 -0.97 12.48 1.32
C TYR A 15 -0.13 13.18 2.39
N LEU A 16 0.46 12.41 3.30
CA LEU A 16 1.36 12.92 4.32
C LEU A 16 2.44 11.87 4.64
N VAL A 17 3.70 12.31 4.72
CA VAL A 17 4.82 11.49 5.17
C VAL A 17 5.12 11.79 6.63
N VAL A 18 4.84 10.82 7.51
CA VAL A 18 5.17 10.92 8.94
C VAL A 18 6.45 10.11 9.21
N ARG A 19 7.58 10.81 9.33
CA ARG A 19 8.88 10.16 9.53
C ARG A 19 9.02 9.62 10.95
N GLN A 20 9.64 8.45 11.07
CA GLN A 20 10.00 7.83 12.36
C GLN A 20 8.80 7.58 13.29
N LEU A 21 7.61 7.33 12.74
CA LEU A 21 6.44 6.95 13.55
C LEU A 21 6.66 5.60 14.28
N PHE A 22 7.41 4.71 13.63
CA PHE A 22 7.89 3.44 14.17
C PHE A 22 9.42 3.46 14.24
N SER A 23 9.95 2.82 15.28
CA SER A 23 11.39 2.70 15.51
C SER A 23 12.03 1.70 14.55
N PRO A 24 13.36 1.81 14.28
CA PRO A 24 14.06 0.83 13.46
C PRO A 24 13.93 -0.62 13.95
N ALA A 25 13.81 -0.83 15.26
CA ALA A 25 13.60 -2.16 15.83
C ALA A 25 12.22 -2.74 15.49
N GLU A 26 11.17 -1.90 15.47
CA GLU A 26 9.84 -2.32 15.02
C GLU A 26 9.83 -2.64 13.52
N ILE A 27 10.56 -1.87 12.72
CA ILE A 27 10.71 -2.15 11.28
C ILE A 27 11.36 -3.51 11.04
N VAL A 28 12.47 -3.79 11.73
CA VAL A 28 13.14 -5.11 11.67
C VAL A 28 12.19 -6.22 12.11
N PHE A 29 11.45 -6.01 13.19
CA PHE A 29 10.45 -6.99 13.66
C PHE A 29 9.40 -7.29 12.58
N PHE A 30 8.78 -6.28 11.97
CA PHE A 30 7.78 -6.51 10.92
C PHE A 30 8.38 -7.23 9.71
N LYS A 31 9.57 -6.83 9.28
CA LYS A 31 10.29 -7.48 8.18
C LYS A 31 10.48 -8.97 8.42
N ASP A 32 11.08 -9.33 9.55
CA ASP A 32 11.34 -10.72 9.92
C ASP A 32 10.06 -11.53 10.13
N HIS A 33 9.03 -10.90 10.72
CA HIS A 33 7.74 -11.51 10.98
C HIS A 33 7.02 -11.89 9.69
N TYR A 34 6.90 -10.96 8.73
CA TYR A 34 6.24 -11.26 7.45
C TYR A 34 7.05 -12.18 6.56
N GLU A 35 8.38 -12.13 6.61
CA GLU A 35 9.26 -13.15 5.99
C GLU A 35 8.95 -14.56 6.53
N ALA A 36 8.76 -14.69 7.85
CA ALA A 36 8.41 -15.97 8.47
C ALA A 36 7.00 -16.43 8.06
N ILE A 37 6.02 -15.53 7.98
CA ILE A 37 4.68 -15.82 7.46
C ILE A 37 4.75 -16.34 6.02
N ARG A 38 5.45 -15.63 5.13
CA ARG A 38 5.62 -16.04 3.73
C ARG A 38 6.21 -17.43 3.61
N ARG A 39 7.27 -17.73 4.37
CA ARG A 39 7.92 -19.06 4.34
C ARG A 39 6.97 -20.17 4.77
N ARG A 40 6.08 -19.91 5.73
CA ARG A 40 5.07 -20.89 6.18
C ARG A 40 3.95 -21.08 5.15
N GLU A 41 3.53 -20.01 4.48
CA GLU A 41 2.42 -20.04 3.51
C GLU A 41 2.85 -20.58 2.15
N VAL A 42 4.00 -20.18 1.63
CA VAL A 42 4.55 -20.71 0.37
C VAL A 42 4.95 -22.18 0.50
N ALA A 43 5.27 -22.64 1.72
CA ALA A 43 5.50 -24.06 2.00
C ALA A 43 4.21 -24.90 2.03
N GLN A 44 3.03 -24.27 2.01
CA GLN A 44 1.75 -24.94 1.90
C GLN A 44 1.24 -24.88 0.46
N PRO A 45 0.72 -25.97 -0.12
CA PRO A 45 0.13 -25.94 -1.45
C PRO A 45 -1.07 -25.00 -1.45
N HIS A 46 -0.96 -23.86 -2.13
CA HIS A 46 -2.04 -22.90 -2.25
C HIS A 46 -3.08 -23.45 -3.25
N PRO A 47 -4.36 -23.55 -2.89
CA PRO A 47 -5.39 -24.18 -3.75
C PRO A 47 -5.61 -23.44 -5.08
N ASP A 48 -5.26 -22.16 -5.15
CA ASP A 48 -5.34 -21.33 -6.36
C ASP A 48 -4.03 -21.30 -7.19
N LEU A 49 -2.94 -21.92 -6.72
CA LEU A 49 -1.69 -22.04 -7.46
C LEU A 49 -1.63 -23.43 -8.09
N ASN A 50 -2.10 -23.53 -9.34
CA ASN A 50 -1.87 -24.73 -10.14
C ASN A 50 -0.35 -24.97 -10.27
N ASP A 51 0.04 -26.23 -10.12
CA ASP A 51 1.41 -26.79 -10.20
C ASP A 51 2.17 -26.39 -11.49
N ALA A 52 1.45 -25.89 -12.49
CA ALA A 52 2.00 -25.36 -13.75
C ALA A 52 2.59 -23.94 -13.66
N SER A 53 2.44 -23.21 -12.54
CA SER A 53 2.87 -21.81 -12.39
C SER A 53 4.35 -21.64 -12.02
N PHE A 54 5.05 -22.72 -11.64
CA PHE A 54 6.52 -22.68 -11.47
C PHE A 54 7.29 -22.50 -12.79
N ALA A 55 6.60 -22.51 -13.93
CA ALA A 55 7.19 -22.26 -15.25
C ALA A 55 7.26 -20.78 -15.65
N THR A 56 6.66 -19.86 -14.89
CA THR A 56 6.77 -18.41 -15.15
C THR A 56 7.74 -17.77 -14.15
N ALA A 57 8.78 -17.12 -14.66
CA ALA A 57 9.82 -16.43 -13.88
C ALA A 57 9.33 -15.18 -13.11
N ASP A 58 8.03 -15.05 -12.81
CA ASP A 58 7.49 -13.89 -12.10
C ASP A 58 7.83 -14.00 -10.60
N PRO A 59 8.67 -13.09 -10.06
CA PRO A 59 9.05 -13.12 -8.65
C PRO A 59 7.85 -13.05 -7.69
N LEU A 60 6.72 -12.46 -8.10
CA LEU A 60 5.52 -12.31 -7.27
C LEU A 60 4.84 -13.65 -6.93
N LEU A 61 5.13 -14.73 -7.68
CA LEU A 61 4.65 -16.07 -7.33
C LEU A 61 5.39 -16.67 -6.12
N THR A 62 6.67 -16.33 -5.97
CA THR A 62 7.48 -16.75 -4.81
C THR A 62 7.26 -15.81 -3.61
N TYR A 63 6.83 -14.58 -3.90
CA TYR A 63 6.62 -13.50 -2.93
C TYR A 63 5.19 -12.94 -3.03
N PRO A 64 4.17 -13.77 -2.74
CA PRO A 64 2.78 -13.34 -2.86
C PRO A 64 2.44 -12.28 -1.80
N ARG A 65 1.58 -11.34 -2.19
CA ARG A 65 0.99 -10.37 -1.25
C ARG A 65 0.20 -11.12 -0.18
N ILE A 66 0.39 -10.74 1.08
CA ILE A 66 -0.39 -11.30 2.19
C ILE A 66 -1.62 -10.41 2.40
N MET A 67 -2.81 -10.98 2.19
CA MET A 67 -4.08 -10.28 2.31
C MET A 67 -4.73 -10.52 3.67
N GLN A 68 -5.20 -9.44 4.30
CA GLN A 68 -6.00 -9.49 5.54
C GLN A 68 -5.33 -10.27 6.70
N PRO A 69 -4.00 -10.19 6.92
CA PRO A 69 -3.35 -11.00 7.96
C PRO A 69 -3.85 -10.68 9.37
N HIS A 70 -4.35 -9.47 9.65
CA HIS A 70 -4.95 -9.11 10.95
C HIS A 70 -6.10 -10.03 11.39
N ARG A 71 -6.73 -10.77 10.46
CA ARG A 71 -7.78 -11.74 10.80
C ARG A 71 -7.26 -13.01 11.49
N ARG A 72 -5.95 -13.26 11.39
CA ARG A 72 -5.32 -14.52 11.82
C ARG A 72 -3.93 -14.35 12.45
N ASP A 73 -3.41 -13.13 12.48
CA ASP A 73 -2.08 -12.79 13.00
C ASP A 73 -2.19 -11.60 13.96
N GLU A 74 -1.80 -11.83 15.21
CA GLU A 74 -1.92 -10.85 16.29
C GLU A 74 -1.06 -9.62 16.03
N ALA A 75 0.17 -9.79 15.54
CA ALA A 75 1.06 -8.65 15.25
C ALA A 75 0.46 -7.73 14.17
N SER A 76 -0.14 -8.33 13.14
CA SER A 76 -0.87 -7.59 12.11
C SER A 76 -2.12 -6.89 12.64
N LEU A 77 -2.83 -7.48 13.61
CA LEU A 77 -3.97 -6.86 14.26
C LEU A 77 -3.53 -5.67 15.13
N GLN A 78 -2.49 -5.86 15.95
CA GLN A 78 -1.93 -4.81 16.79
C GLN A 78 -1.40 -3.63 15.96
N TRP A 79 -0.79 -3.89 14.81
CA TRP A 79 -0.40 -2.84 13.88
C TRP A 79 -1.62 -2.09 13.32
N LEU A 80 -2.67 -2.81 12.90
CA LEU A 80 -3.89 -2.21 12.36
C LEU A 80 -4.57 -1.24 13.35
N ILE A 81 -4.49 -1.52 14.65
CA ILE A 81 -5.13 -0.72 15.72
C ILE A 81 -4.13 0.12 16.55
N ASP A 82 -2.90 0.30 16.06
CA ASP A 82 -1.87 1.02 16.79
C ASP A 82 -2.32 2.46 17.11
N ALA A 83 -2.15 2.88 18.36
CA ALA A 83 -2.62 4.19 18.83
C ALA A 83 -1.97 5.36 18.08
N ARG A 84 -0.72 5.21 17.62
CA ARG A 84 -0.01 6.24 16.84
C ARG A 84 -0.65 6.43 15.47
N LEU A 85 -1.05 5.34 14.82
CA LEU A 85 -1.80 5.40 13.56
C LEU A 85 -3.18 6.01 13.79
N ASN A 86 -3.89 5.56 14.83
CA ASN A 86 -5.21 6.09 15.14
C ASN A 86 -5.18 7.60 15.42
N GLU A 87 -4.17 8.09 16.15
CA GLU A 87 -3.99 9.53 16.41
C GLU A 87 -3.84 10.32 15.11
N VAL A 88 -2.91 9.92 14.24
CA VAL A 88 -2.65 10.63 12.97
C VAL A 88 -3.89 10.58 12.07
N MET A 89 -4.46 9.39 11.87
CA MET A 89 -5.59 9.20 10.96
C MET A 89 -6.86 9.89 11.47
N SER A 90 -7.11 9.90 12.78
CA SER A 90 -8.27 10.58 13.36
C SER A 90 -8.20 12.08 13.16
N ILE A 91 -7.00 12.68 13.26
CA ILE A 91 -6.79 14.10 13.00
C ILE A 91 -7.06 14.41 11.53
N LEU A 92 -6.46 13.64 10.61
CA LEU A 92 -6.58 13.91 9.17
C LEU A 92 -7.98 13.64 8.61
N LEU A 93 -8.70 12.65 9.16
CA LEU A 93 -10.07 12.32 8.74
C LEU A 93 -11.13 13.18 9.46
N GLY A 94 -10.76 13.88 10.53
CA GLY A 94 -11.67 14.62 11.41
C GLY A 94 -12.61 13.73 12.24
N ARG A 95 -12.37 12.42 12.28
CA ARG A 95 -13.14 11.41 13.04
C ARG A 95 -12.32 10.14 13.22
N GLU A 96 -12.68 9.33 14.20
CA GLU A 96 -12.06 8.02 14.39
C GLU A 96 -12.39 7.08 13.21
N PRO A 97 -11.38 6.51 12.52
CA PRO A 97 -11.59 5.61 11.39
C PRO A 97 -11.95 4.19 11.85
N TYR A 98 -12.66 3.46 10.99
CA TYR A 98 -12.79 2.01 11.14
C TYR A 98 -11.58 1.30 10.52
N ALA A 99 -10.94 0.46 11.30
CA ALA A 99 -9.89 -0.46 10.84
C ALA A 99 -10.50 -1.64 10.06
N VAL A 100 -10.27 -1.71 8.74
CA VAL A 100 -10.96 -2.68 7.86
C VAL A 100 -10.05 -3.60 7.04
N GLN A 101 -8.78 -3.24 6.85
CA GLN A 101 -7.88 -4.02 6.00
C GLN A 101 -6.42 -3.83 6.39
N THR A 102 -5.64 -4.92 6.31
CA THR A 102 -4.18 -4.88 6.23
C THR A 102 -3.70 -5.69 5.04
N MET A 103 -2.56 -5.31 4.50
CA MET A 103 -1.87 -6.00 3.42
C MET A 103 -0.36 -5.88 3.63
N PHE A 104 0.38 -6.93 3.30
CA PHE A 104 1.83 -6.86 3.23
C PHE A 104 2.29 -7.15 1.80
N TYR A 105 3.13 -6.27 1.26
CA TYR A 105 3.64 -6.35 -0.09
C TYR A 105 5.12 -6.70 -0.07
N PHE A 106 5.47 -7.80 -0.72
CA PHE A 106 6.86 -8.08 -1.05
C PHE A 106 7.19 -7.46 -2.42
N LYS A 107 8.41 -6.93 -2.54
CA LYS A 107 8.96 -6.35 -3.76
C LYS A 107 10.35 -6.94 -4.05
N PRO A 108 10.44 -8.23 -4.41
CA PRO A 108 11.72 -8.82 -4.80
C PRO A 108 12.23 -8.17 -6.10
N PRO A 109 13.56 -8.17 -6.35
CA PRO A 109 14.12 -7.63 -7.58
C PRO A 109 13.46 -8.19 -8.84
N GLY A 110 13.15 -7.31 -9.79
CA GLY A 110 12.47 -7.67 -11.05
C GLY A 110 10.97 -7.89 -10.93
N ALA A 111 10.37 -7.75 -9.74
CA ALA A 111 8.92 -7.75 -9.60
C ALA A 111 8.29 -6.51 -10.25
N ARG A 112 7.12 -6.70 -10.84
CA ARG A 112 6.32 -5.62 -11.42
C ARG A 112 5.73 -4.70 -10.33
N GLY A 113 5.56 -3.43 -10.70
CA GLY A 113 4.84 -2.42 -9.94
C GLY A 113 3.31 -2.60 -10.02
N GLN A 114 2.60 -1.62 -9.48
CA GLN A 114 1.17 -1.44 -9.76
C GLN A 114 1.02 -0.13 -10.53
N ALA A 115 0.27 -0.16 -11.63
CA ALA A 115 -0.05 1.07 -12.34
C ALA A 115 -0.84 2.04 -11.44
N LEU A 116 -0.88 3.31 -11.85
CA LEU A 116 -1.67 4.33 -11.15
C LEU A 116 -3.14 3.92 -11.10
N HIS A 117 -3.76 4.15 -9.96
CA HIS A 117 -5.15 3.79 -9.70
C HIS A 117 -5.72 4.65 -8.57
N GLN A 118 -7.05 4.64 -8.44
CA GLN A 118 -7.75 5.21 -7.29
C GLN A 118 -8.33 4.05 -6.47
N ASP A 119 -7.94 3.91 -5.21
CA ASP A 119 -8.41 2.82 -4.32
C ASP A 119 -9.94 2.76 -4.22
N GLN A 120 -10.61 3.91 -4.30
CA GLN A 120 -12.07 4.02 -4.27
C GLN A 120 -12.77 3.20 -5.37
N TYR A 121 -12.09 2.96 -6.51
CA TYR A 121 -12.60 2.09 -7.57
C TYR A 121 -12.77 0.65 -7.10
N TYR A 122 -11.77 0.11 -6.38
CA TYR A 122 -11.77 -1.26 -5.90
C TYR A 122 -12.58 -1.42 -4.61
N LEU A 123 -12.44 -0.48 -3.68
CA LEU A 123 -13.09 -0.52 -2.38
C LEU A 123 -14.58 -0.16 -2.42
N ARG A 124 -15.04 0.46 -3.52
CA ARG A 124 -16.44 0.89 -3.72
C ARG A 124 -16.96 1.75 -2.58
N VAL A 125 -16.10 2.65 -2.09
CA VAL A 125 -16.39 3.61 -1.03
C VAL A 125 -16.69 4.98 -1.63
N GLN A 126 -17.38 5.82 -0.86
CA GLN A 126 -17.57 7.22 -1.25
C GLN A 126 -16.21 7.95 -1.22
N PRO A 127 -15.92 8.83 -2.19
CA PRO A 127 -14.71 9.65 -2.15
C PRO A 127 -14.54 10.39 -0.82
N GLY A 128 -13.29 10.50 -0.34
CA GLY A 128 -12.96 11.16 0.93
C GLY A 128 -13.36 10.39 2.19
N THR A 129 -13.90 9.17 2.10
CA THR A 129 -14.32 8.39 3.29
C THR A 129 -13.35 7.29 3.71
N CYS A 130 -12.32 7.03 2.93
CA CYS A 130 -11.31 6.01 3.17
C CYS A 130 -9.90 6.61 3.07
N MET A 131 -9.00 6.12 3.92
CA MET A 131 -7.61 6.54 4.01
C MET A 131 -6.76 5.30 4.23
N ALA A 132 -5.56 5.27 3.65
CA ALA A 132 -4.59 4.22 3.86
C ALA A 132 -3.38 4.73 4.64
N ALA A 133 -2.86 3.90 5.54
CA ALA A 133 -1.53 4.07 6.11
C ALA A 133 -0.58 3.08 5.44
N TRP A 134 0.51 3.58 4.86
CA TRP A 134 1.55 2.77 4.25
C TRP A 134 2.85 2.91 5.05
N LEU A 135 3.44 1.78 5.44
CA LEU A 135 4.69 1.72 6.21
C LEU A 135 5.82 1.21 5.32
N ALA A 136 6.86 2.01 5.15
CA ALA A 136 8.11 1.57 4.56
C ALA A 136 8.79 0.57 5.50
N VAL A 137 8.96 -0.67 5.04
CA VAL A 137 9.66 -1.74 5.80
C VAL A 137 11.12 -1.88 5.36
N ASP A 138 11.43 -1.37 4.18
CA ASP A 138 12.77 -1.20 3.63
C ASP A 138 12.91 0.25 3.16
N ASP A 139 14.15 0.73 3.04
CA ASP A 139 14.43 1.98 2.35
C ASP A 139 13.86 1.87 0.93
N CYS A 140 13.08 2.86 0.50
CA CYS A 140 12.44 2.85 -0.80
C CYS A 140 12.70 4.14 -1.57
N ASP A 141 12.94 3.99 -2.87
CA ASP A 141 13.15 5.08 -3.83
C ASP A 141 12.61 4.68 -5.21
N ALA A 142 12.81 5.54 -6.21
CA ALA A 142 12.36 5.29 -7.58
C ALA A 142 12.97 4.01 -8.18
N ASP A 143 14.18 3.62 -7.76
CA ASP A 143 14.92 2.49 -8.33
C ASP A 143 14.38 1.15 -7.81
N ASN A 144 13.81 1.12 -6.60
CA ASN A 144 13.25 -0.10 -6.01
C ASN A 144 11.72 -0.11 -5.87
N GLY A 145 11.04 0.88 -6.46
CA GLY A 145 9.59 0.90 -6.61
C GLY A 145 8.86 1.49 -5.41
N CYS A 146 9.31 2.65 -4.93
CA CYS A 146 8.60 3.46 -3.94
C CYS A 146 7.15 3.76 -4.37
N LEU A 147 6.33 4.14 -3.38
CA LEU A 147 4.99 4.64 -3.66
C LEU A 147 5.09 5.92 -4.48
N ARG A 148 4.21 6.05 -5.48
CA ARG A 148 4.04 7.28 -6.26
C ARG A 148 2.60 7.75 -6.15
N VAL A 149 2.43 9.05 -6.07
CA VAL A 149 1.11 9.70 -5.94
C VAL A 149 0.99 10.86 -6.90
N VAL A 150 -0.25 11.26 -7.18
CA VAL A 150 -0.55 12.51 -7.87
C VAL A 150 -1.06 13.49 -6.81
N PRO A 151 -0.28 14.52 -6.44
CA PRO A 151 -0.72 15.43 -5.41
C PRO A 151 -2.00 16.18 -5.80
N GLY A 152 -2.97 16.24 -4.88
CA GLY A 152 -4.26 16.89 -5.12
C GLY A 152 -5.29 16.03 -5.87
N SER A 153 -4.93 14.80 -6.30
CA SER A 153 -5.87 13.94 -7.02
C SER A 153 -6.97 13.34 -6.13
N HIS A 154 -6.89 13.50 -4.80
CA HIS A 154 -7.90 13.00 -3.86
C HIS A 154 -9.24 13.73 -4.00
N ASP A 155 -9.24 14.95 -4.55
CA ASP A 155 -10.44 15.75 -4.83
C ASP A 155 -11.01 15.52 -6.24
N TRP A 156 -10.37 14.68 -7.04
CA TRP A 156 -10.82 14.38 -8.40
C TRP A 156 -11.98 13.39 -8.42
N PRO A 157 -12.84 13.42 -9.45
CA PRO A 157 -13.79 12.34 -9.67
C PRO A 157 -13.06 11.01 -9.91
N LEU A 158 -13.83 9.92 -9.86
CA LEU A 158 -13.36 8.64 -10.38
C LEU A 158 -13.04 8.77 -11.87
N LEU A 159 -11.77 8.53 -12.23
CA LEU A 159 -11.29 8.56 -13.60
C LEU A 159 -11.67 7.28 -14.34
N CYS A 160 -11.79 7.39 -15.66
CA CYS A 160 -11.99 6.23 -16.52
C CYS A 160 -10.75 5.32 -16.50
N LEU A 161 -11.01 4.01 -16.58
CA LEU A 161 -9.95 3.03 -16.70
C LEU A 161 -9.53 2.86 -18.16
N VAL A 162 -8.23 2.66 -18.34
CA VAL A 162 -7.59 2.32 -19.61
C VAL A 162 -6.62 1.16 -19.39
N ASP A 163 -6.17 0.51 -20.47
CA ASP A 163 -5.24 -0.61 -20.39
C ASP A 163 -3.89 -0.16 -19.81
N ALA A 164 -3.37 -0.93 -18.86
CA ALA A 164 -2.04 -0.74 -18.31
C ALA A 164 -0.97 -1.50 -19.11
N ASP A 165 0.27 -1.00 -19.07
CA ASP A 165 1.43 -1.77 -19.50
C ASP A 165 1.71 -2.93 -18.52
N THR A 166 1.27 -4.13 -18.89
CA THR A 166 1.42 -5.35 -18.07
C THR A 166 2.87 -5.85 -17.96
N SER A 167 3.81 -5.28 -18.71
CA SER A 167 5.24 -5.52 -18.49
C SER A 167 5.76 -4.81 -17.24
N GLN A 168 5.12 -3.70 -16.84
CA GLN A 168 5.47 -2.90 -15.65
C GLN A 168 4.47 -3.10 -14.49
N SER A 169 3.21 -3.40 -14.79
CA SER A 169 2.14 -3.55 -13.81
C SER A 169 1.69 -5.00 -13.67
N PHE A 170 1.41 -5.44 -12.44
CA PHE A 170 0.73 -6.72 -12.21
C PHE A 170 -0.80 -6.63 -12.41
N THR A 171 -1.38 -5.43 -12.54
CA THR A 171 -2.78 -5.21 -12.97
C THR A 171 -2.83 -4.81 -14.44
N ASP A 172 -3.93 -5.14 -15.11
CA ASP A 172 -4.19 -4.87 -16.53
C ASP A 172 -4.84 -3.50 -16.80
N VAL A 173 -5.22 -2.76 -15.75
CA VAL A 173 -5.84 -1.44 -15.86
C VAL A 173 -5.06 -0.36 -15.12
N THR A 174 -5.17 0.86 -15.62
CA THR A 174 -4.70 2.12 -15.01
C THR A 174 -5.71 3.25 -15.25
N VAL A 175 -5.40 4.46 -14.80
CA VAL A 175 -6.25 5.65 -14.97
C VAL A 175 -5.70 6.54 -16.08
N ASP A 176 -6.62 7.13 -16.86
CA ASP A 176 -6.29 8.16 -17.84
C ASP A 176 -6.09 9.51 -17.12
N LEU A 177 -4.83 9.89 -16.92
CA LEU A 177 -4.49 11.13 -16.21
C LEU A 177 -4.75 12.36 -17.10
N PRO A 178 -5.26 13.47 -16.53
CA PRO A 178 -5.27 14.75 -17.23
C PRO A 178 -3.88 15.16 -17.72
N GLU A 179 -3.81 15.89 -18.83
CA GLU A 179 -2.56 16.49 -19.31
C GLU A 179 -1.92 17.35 -18.21
N GLU A 180 -0.59 17.43 -18.19
CA GLU A 180 0.20 18.23 -17.23
C GLU A 180 0.13 17.74 -15.77
N THR A 181 -0.36 16.52 -15.53
CA THR A 181 -0.34 15.91 -14.18
C THR A 181 1.08 15.55 -13.74
N GLU A 182 1.49 16.07 -12.58
CA GLU A 182 2.74 15.67 -11.93
C GLU A 182 2.56 14.43 -11.06
N ILE A 183 3.44 13.44 -11.25
CA ILE A 183 3.53 12.25 -10.41
C ILE A 183 4.78 12.40 -9.55
N VAL A 184 4.64 12.25 -8.24
CA VAL A 184 5.73 12.40 -7.28
C VAL A 184 6.02 11.10 -6.54
N ASP A 185 7.30 10.88 -6.23
CA ASP A 185 7.76 9.80 -5.37
C ASP A 185 7.51 10.16 -3.90
N VAL A 186 6.99 9.20 -3.13
CA VAL A 186 6.73 9.36 -1.69
C VAL A 186 7.86 8.70 -0.90
N VAL A 187 8.88 9.51 -0.56
CA VAL A 187 10.11 9.10 0.15
C VAL A 187 10.48 10.04 1.29
#